data_AF-A0A8D8B5A0-F1
#
_entry.id   AF-A0A8D8B5A0-F1
#
_cell.length_a   1.000
_cell.length_b   1.000
_cell.length_c   1.000
_cell.angle_alpha   90.00
_cell.angle_beta   90.00
_cell.angle_gamma   90.00
#
_symmetry.space_group_name_H-M   'P 1'
#
loop_
_entity.id
_entity.type
_entity.pdbx_description
1 polymer ?
#
loop_
_entity_poly.entity_id
_entity_poly.type
_entity_poly.pdbx_seq_one_letter_code
_entity_poly.pdbx_strand_id
1 'polypeptide(L)'
;MQCQPPDGWPRPNVYWLIQNMDGGISSINNSRMTLDPEGNLWFSNVTRRDQSDDFWYACAASSLFRNEYKIGNRVVLQVKQTGISAAQNRHRPERQYVSRKNEVALRGKKIELFCIYGGTPLPQVVWTKDGRPIQ
;
A
#
# COMPACT_ATOMS: atom_id res chain seq x y z
N MET A 1 4.70 -3.06 4.42
CA MET A 1 5.97 -2.37 4.68
C MET A 1 5.67 -1.07 5.39
N GLN A 2 6.29 -0.88 6.54
CA GLN A 2 6.00 0.29 7.38
C GLN A 2 6.70 1.54 6.85
N CYS A 3 6.01 2.67 6.88
CA CYS A 3 6.60 3.98 6.65
C CYS A 3 6.50 4.84 7.91
N GLN A 4 7.57 5.57 8.22
CA GLN A 4 7.60 6.54 9.30
C GLN A 4 7.89 7.92 8.69
N PRO A 5 6.85 8.60 8.15
CA PRO A 5 7.04 9.93 7.60
C PRO A 5 7.40 10.94 8.71
N PRO A 6 8.11 12.03 8.40
CA PRO A 6 8.40 13.08 9.36
C PRO A 6 7.13 13.70 9.95
N ASP A 7 7.21 14.19 11.19
CA ASP A 7 6.14 14.98 11.78
C ASP A 7 5.92 16.27 10.98
N GLY A 8 4.66 16.59 10.71
CA GLY A 8 4.28 17.78 9.94
C GLY A 8 2.81 18.15 10.14
N TRP A 9 2.51 19.44 10.04
CA TRP A 9 1.15 19.97 10.13
C TRP A 9 0.76 20.83 8.91
N PRO A 10 -0.34 20.52 8.21
CA PRO A 10 -1.10 19.26 8.25
C PRO A 10 -0.21 18.04 7.99
N ARG A 11 -0.74 16.84 8.31
CA ARG A 11 -0.01 15.58 8.06
C ARG A 11 0.52 15.55 6.63
N PRO A 12 1.80 15.17 6.43
CA PRO A 12 2.38 15.11 5.09
C PRO A 12 1.69 14.04 4.25
N ASN A 13 1.67 14.25 2.93
CA ASN A 13 1.21 13.22 2.01
C ASN A 13 2.29 12.16 1.86
N VAL A 14 1.90 10.89 1.96
CA VAL A 14 2.82 9.75 1.89
C VAL A 14 2.63 9.01 0.57
N TYR A 15 3.74 8.65 -0.06
CA TYR A 15 3.80 7.90 -1.30
C TYR A 15 4.83 6.80 -1.18
N TRP A 16 4.64 5.74 -1.97
CA TRP A 16 5.68 4.74 -2.15
C TRP A 16 6.18 4.76 -3.60
N LEU A 17 7.50 4.67 -3.71
CA LEU A 17 8.25 4.81 -4.93
C LEU A 17 9.08 3.55 -5.17
N ILE A 18 9.30 3.24 -6.44
CA ILE A 18 10.31 2.30 -6.91
C ILE A 18 11.49 3.14 -7.38
N GLN A 19 12.64 2.95 -6.75
CA GLN A 19 13.90 3.58 -7.13
C GLN A 19 14.79 2.55 -7.82
N ASN A 20 15.14 2.81 -9.06
CA ASN A 20 16.02 1.96 -9.87
C ASN A 20 17.50 2.25 -9.58
N MET A 21 18.37 1.33 -9.98
CA MET A 21 19.83 1.45 -9.82
C MET A 21 20.44 2.67 -10.54
N ASP A 22 19.84 3.10 -11.64
CA ASP A 22 20.22 4.29 -12.42
C ASP A 22 19.76 5.62 -11.78
N GLY A 23 19.08 5.56 -10.63
CA GLY A 23 18.51 6.72 -9.95
C GLY A 23 17.12 7.11 -10.45
N GLY A 24 16.57 6.40 -11.45
CA GLY A 24 15.20 6.58 -11.90
C GLY A 24 14.20 6.30 -10.79
N ILE A 25 13.13 7.09 -10.72
CA ILE A 25 12.08 6.98 -9.72
C ILE A 25 10.74 6.82 -10.43
N SER A 26 9.96 5.82 -10.03
CA SER A 26 8.58 5.65 -10.49
C SER A 26 7.64 5.44 -9.30
N SER A 27 6.38 5.82 -9.47
CA SER A 27 5.35 5.52 -8.48
C SER A 27 4.96 4.04 -8.55
N ILE A 28 4.48 3.50 -7.42
CA ILE A 28 3.90 2.16 -7.43
C ILE A 28 2.58 2.20 -8.21
N ASN A 29 2.53 1.42 -9.29
CA ASN A 29 1.33 1.20 -10.08
C ASN A 29 1.04 -0.31 -10.20
N ASN A 30 0.41 -0.87 -9.17
CA ASN A 30 0.08 -2.29 -9.12
C ASN A 30 -1.20 -2.51 -8.31
N SER A 31 -2.19 -3.16 -8.90
CA SER A 31 -3.49 -3.42 -8.26
C SER A 31 -3.40 -4.27 -6.98
N ARG A 32 -2.29 -4.95 -6.77
CA ARG A 32 -2.02 -5.78 -5.58
C ARG A 32 -1.36 -4.99 -4.45
N MET A 33 -1.09 -3.71 -4.65
CA MET A 33 -0.37 -2.86 -3.71
C MET A 33 -1.26 -1.69 -3.28
N THR A 34 -1.40 -1.47 -1.99
CA THR A 34 -2.31 -0.44 -1.45
C THR A 34 -1.71 0.22 -0.23
N LEU A 35 -1.89 1.54 -0.10
CA LEU A 35 -1.48 2.28 1.08
C LEU A 35 -2.61 2.31 2.12
N ASP A 36 -2.28 2.12 3.38
CA ASP A 36 -3.19 2.42 4.49
C ASP A 36 -3.15 3.93 4.86
N PRO A 37 -4.05 4.41 5.74
CA PRO A 37 -4.07 5.81 6.17
C PRO A 37 -2.78 6.31 6.82
N GLU A 38 -2.00 5.40 7.40
CA GLU A 38 -0.71 5.70 8.01
C GLU A 38 0.42 5.78 6.97
N GLY A 39 0.16 5.43 5.71
CA GLY A 39 1.13 5.45 4.62
C GLY A 39 1.98 4.17 4.54
N ASN A 40 1.58 3.09 5.21
CA ASN A 40 2.21 1.79 5.06
C ASN A 40 1.75 1.12 3.76
N LEU A 41 2.70 0.48 3.08
CA LEU A 41 2.45 -0.23 1.84
C LEU A 41 2.09 -1.69 2.10
N TRP A 42 0.89 -2.08 1.71
CA TRP A 42 0.38 -3.44 1.82
C TRP A 42 0.41 -4.17 0.48
N PHE A 43 0.80 -5.44 0.52
CA PHE A 43 0.77 -6.34 -0.63
C PHE A 43 -0.35 -7.36 -0.41
N SER A 44 -1.32 -7.41 -1.31
CA SER A 44 -2.36 -8.44 -1.26
C SER A 44 -1.78 -9.83 -1.52
N ASN A 45 -0.76 -9.93 -2.35
CA ASN A 45 0.14 -11.08 -2.35
C ASN A 45 1.54 -10.65 -2.79
N VAL A 46 2.54 -11.46 -2.46
CA VAL A 46 3.93 -11.23 -2.84
C VAL A 46 4.35 -12.29 -3.84
N THR A 47 4.99 -11.86 -4.92
CA THR A 47 5.47 -12.71 -6.01
C THR A 47 6.96 -12.51 -6.23
N ARG A 48 7.61 -13.43 -6.93
CA ARG A 48 9.04 -13.30 -7.28
C ARG A 48 9.37 -12.07 -8.11
N ARG A 49 8.39 -11.46 -8.78
CA ARG A 49 8.56 -10.22 -9.56
C ARG A 49 8.63 -8.97 -8.67
N ASP A 50 8.20 -9.08 -7.42
CA ASP A 50 8.26 -7.98 -6.45
C ASP A 50 9.65 -7.90 -5.78
N GLN A 51 10.55 -8.87 -6.01
CA GLN A 51 11.96 -8.81 -5.65
C GLN A 51 12.79 -8.49 -6.90
N SER A 52 13.76 -7.59 -6.75
CA SER A 52 14.77 -7.31 -7.76
C SER A 52 16.05 -6.81 -7.09
N ASP A 53 17.18 -7.03 -7.75
CA ASP A 53 18.47 -6.41 -7.39
C ASP A 53 18.66 -5.04 -8.07
N ASP A 54 17.84 -4.74 -9.09
CA ASP A 54 17.92 -3.52 -9.91
C ASP A 54 17.03 -2.38 -9.40
N PHE A 55 16.13 -2.64 -8.44
CA PHE A 55 15.27 -1.63 -7.84
C PHE A 55 15.01 -1.84 -6.35
N TRP A 56 14.65 -0.75 -5.67
CA TRP A 56 14.28 -0.73 -4.26
C TRP A 56 12.97 0.00 -4.04
N TYR A 57 12.22 -0.40 -3.02
CA TYR A 57 11.07 0.37 -2.56
C TYR A 57 11.53 1.46 -1.60
N ALA A 58 10.98 2.66 -1.73
CA ALA A 58 11.22 3.73 -0.78
C ALA A 58 9.92 4.46 -0.48
N CYS A 59 9.72 4.81 0.79
CA CYS A 59 8.64 5.72 1.16
C CYS A 59 9.09 7.16 0.94
N ALA A 60 8.20 8.02 0.48
CA ALA A 60 8.41 9.45 0.37
C ALA A 60 7.27 10.23 1.02
N ALA A 61 7.62 11.35 1.63
CA ALA A 61 6.67 12.26 2.26
C ALA A 61 6.82 13.67 1.68
N SER A 62 5.69 14.32 1.33
CA SER A 62 5.68 15.72 0.90
C SER A 62 4.77 16.57 1.79
N SER A 63 5.16 17.82 1.98
CA SER A 63 4.35 18.79 2.73
C SER A 63 3.42 19.54 1.78
N LEU A 64 2.22 19.88 2.23
CA LEU A 64 1.30 20.72 1.46
C LEU A 64 1.80 22.15 1.24
N PHE A 65 2.72 22.65 2.08
CA PHE A 65 3.21 24.03 2.01
C PHE A 65 4.62 24.15 1.44
N ARG A 66 5.37 23.04 1.35
CA ARG A 66 6.73 23.03 0.82
C ARG A 66 6.73 22.26 -0.48
N ASN A 67 7.32 22.84 -1.52
CA ASN A 67 7.49 22.18 -2.80
C ASN A 67 8.69 21.21 -2.77
N GLU A 68 8.76 20.37 -1.74
CA GLU A 68 9.84 19.43 -1.50
C GLU A 68 9.25 18.10 -1.00
N TYR A 69 9.86 17.00 -1.44
CA TYR A 69 9.60 15.67 -0.91
C TYR A 69 10.87 15.14 -0.25
N LYS A 70 10.69 14.40 0.85
CA LYS A 70 11.77 13.66 1.52
C LYS A 70 11.59 12.18 1.24
N ILE A 71 12.63 11.53 0.75
CA ILE A 71 12.65 10.08 0.53
C ILE A 71 13.30 9.43 1.75
N GLY A 72 12.64 8.41 2.29
CA GLY A 72 13.16 7.58 3.37
C GLY A 72 14.14 6.52 2.90
N ASN A 73 14.37 5.53 3.76
CA ASN A 73 15.32 4.44 3.49
C ASN A 73 14.85 3.56 2.33
N ARG A 74 15.83 3.04 1.57
CA ARG A 74 15.62 1.99 0.58
C ARG A 74 15.31 0.67 1.27
N VAL A 75 14.26 -0.01 0.82
CA VAL A 75 13.79 -1.29 1.33
C VAL A 75 13.90 -2.32 0.22
N VAL A 76 14.70 -3.37 0.46
CA VAL A 76 14.86 -4.52 -0.42
C VAL A 76 13.86 -5.60 0.02
N LEU A 77 13.07 -6.12 -0.92
CA LEU A 77 12.20 -7.26 -0.65
C LEU A 77 12.92 -8.57 -0.94
N GLN A 78 12.93 -9.49 0.03
CA GLN A 78 13.43 -10.86 -0.17
C GLN A 78 12.27 -11.86 -0.14
N VAL A 79 11.94 -12.43 -1.29
CA VAL A 79 10.84 -13.37 -1.49
C VAL A 79 11.37 -14.80 -1.38
N LYS A 80 11.09 -15.43 -0.24
CA LYS A 80 11.44 -16.84 0.02
C LYS A 80 10.42 -17.76 -0.66
N GLN A 81 10.90 -18.66 -1.50
CA GLN A 81 10.07 -19.70 -2.10
C GLN A 81 9.79 -20.79 -1.06
N THR A 82 8.54 -21.25 -1.00
CA THR A 82 8.09 -22.33 -0.11
C THR A 82 8.23 -23.72 -0.73
N GLY A 83 8.68 -23.82 -1.98
CA GLY A 83 8.82 -25.10 -2.72
C GLY A 83 7.50 -25.70 -3.21
N ILE A 84 6.37 -25.02 -2.98
CA ILE A 84 5.03 -25.47 -3.37
C ILE A 84 4.68 -24.90 -4.75
N SER A 85 3.98 -25.69 -5.56
CA SER A 85 3.50 -25.24 -6.88
C SER A 85 2.54 -24.05 -6.75
N ALA A 86 2.51 -23.16 -7.75
CA ALA A 86 1.60 -22.01 -7.76
C ALA A 86 0.12 -22.41 -7.64
N ALA A 87 -0.25 -23.59 -8.14
CA ALA A 87 -1.61 -24.12 -8.06
C ALA A 87 -2.03 -24.51 -6.63
N GLN A 88 -1.07 -24.97 -5.83
CA GLN A 88 -1.25 -25.39 -4.43
C GLN A 88 -0.98 -24.24 -3.45
N ASN A 89 -0.24 -23.20 -3.86
CA ASN A 89 0.05 -22.02 -3.04
C ASN A 89 -1.16 -21.08 -2.97
N ARG A 90 -2.25 -21.58 -2.38
CA ARG A 90 -3.52 -20.85 -2.22
C ARG A 90 -3.67 -20.41 -0.78
N HIS A 91 -4.01 -19.15 -0.62
CA HIS A 91 -4.28 -18.52 0.68
C HIS A 91 -5.64 -17.87 0.62
N ARG A 92 -6.50 -18.21 1.59
CA ARG A 92 -7.79 -17.52 1.76
C ARG A 92 -7.55 -16.03 2.02
N PRO A 93 -8.54 -15.16 1.75
CA PRO A 93 -8.46 -13.77 2.13
C PRO A 93 -8.19 -13.60 3.63
N GLU A 94 -7.11 -12.89 3.96
CA GLU A 94 -6.69 -12.55 5.32
C GLU A 94 -6.66 -11.03 5.49
N ARG A 95 -7.23 -10.58 6.60
CA ARG A 95 -7.38 -9.15 6.90
C ARG A 95 -6.02 -8.53 7.19
N GLN A 96 -5.64 -7.53 6.40
CA GLN A 96 -4.41 -6.77 6.61
C GLN A 96 -4.72 -5.44 7.33
N TYR A 97 -5.61 -4.63 6.74
CA TYR A 97 -6.05 -3.36 7.31
C TYR A 97 -7.51 -3.10 6.95
N VAL A 98 -8.32 -2.66 7.92
CA VAL A 98 -9.69 -2.20 7.67
C VAL A 98 -9.95 -0.96 8.49
N SER A 99 -10.71 -0.01 7.94
CA SER A 99 -11.25 1.10 8.73
C SER A 99 -12.06 0.57 9.92
N ARG A 100 -12.21 1.40 10.95
CA ARG A 100 -12.99 1.02 12.13
C ARG A 100 -14.45 0.81 11.72
N LYS A 101 -15.14 -0.03 12.49
CA LYS A 101 -16.57 -0.30 12.26
C LYS A 101 -17.42 0.97 12.23
N ASN A 102 -17.09 1.93 13.10
CA ASN A 102 -17.72 3.22 13.19
C ASN A 102 -16.68 4.31 12.96
N GLU A 103 -16.82 5.04 11.87
CA GLU A 103 -15.99 6.20 11.52
C GLU A 103 -16.82 7.48 11.61
N VAL A 104 -16.21 8.54 12.13
CA VAL A 104 -16.84 9.87 12.24
C VAL A 104 -16.27 10.77 11.15
N ALA A 105 -17.14 11.40 10.37
CA ALA A 105 -16.77 12.34 9.32
C ALA A 105 -17.36 13.73 9.58
N LEU A 106 -16.63 14.76 9.17
CA LEU A 106 -17.12 16.14 9.20
C LEU A 106 -18.00 16.42 7.97
N ARG A 107 -19.14 17.11 8.19
CA ARG A 107 -20.03 17.52 7.10
C ARG A 107 -19.27 18.38 6.08
N GLY A 108 -19.42 18.05 4.80
CA GLY A 108 -18.75 18.77 3.70
C GLY A 108 -17.26 18.43 3.52
N LYS A 109 -16.72 17.48 4.29
CA LYS A 109 -15.36 16.95 4.10
C LYS A 109 -15.42 15.54 3.50
N LYS A 110 -14.35 15.17 2.79
CA LYS A 110 -14.16 13.82 2.26
C LYS A 110 -13.80 12.87 3.42
N ILE A 111 -14.32 11.64 3.37
CA ILE A 111 -13.85 10.51 4.17
C ILE A 111 -13.31 9.44 3.22
N GLU A 112 -12.29 8.70 3.68
CA GLU A 112 -11.74 7.55 2.98
C GLU A 112 -11.87 6.33 3.87
N LEU A 113 -12.37 5.23 3.31
CA LEU A 113 -12.54 3.95 3.98
C LEU A 113 -11.63 2.92 3.33
N PHE A 114 -11.06 2.04 4.14
CA PHE A 114 -10.04 1.09 3.73
C PHE A 114 -10.49 -0.33 4.02
N CYS A 115 -10.25 -1.23 3.07
CA CYS A 115 -10.56 -2.65 3.15
C CYS A 115 -9.47 -3.43 2.41
N ILE A 116 -8.36 -3.66 3.10
CA ILE A 116 -7.14 -4.26 2.56
C ILE A 116 -7.05 -5.71 3.05
N TYR A 117 -7.05 -6.64 2.10
CA TYR A 117 -6.94 -8.07 2.34
C TYR A 117 -5.81 -8.65 1.50
N GLY A 118 -5.09 -9.61 2.09
CA GLY A 118 -4.14 -10.46 1.38
C GLY A 118 -4.77 -11.80 1.01
N GLY A 119 -4.33 -12.42 -0.07
CA GLY A 119 -4.84 -13.73 -0.49
C GLY A 119 -4.26 -14.19 -1.83
N THR A 120 -4.35 -15.49 -2.09
CA THR A 120 -3.99 -16.09 -3.39
C THR A 120 -5.05 -17.12 -3.76
N PRO A 121 -5.88 -16.90 -4.81
CA PRO A 121 -5.84 -15.78 -5.76
C PRO A 121 -6.15 -14.41 -5.14
N LEU A 122 -5.88 -13.34 -5.88
CA LEU A 122 -6.08 -11.96 -5.43
C LEU A 122 -7.53 -11.74 -4.96
N PRO A 123 -7.77 -11.30 -3.71
CA PRO A 123 -9.12 -11.03 -3.23
C PRO A 123 -9.80 -9.90 -4.00
N GLN A 124 -11.11 -10.01 -4.20
CA GLN A 124 -11.94 -8.93 -4.72
C GLN A 124 -12.60 -8.18 -3.57
N VAL A 125 -12.44 -6.87 -3.55
CA VAL A 125 -13.10 -5.99 -2.57
C VAL A 125 -14.36 -5.41 -3.19
N VAL A 126 -15.50 -5.53 -2.49
CA VAL A 126 -16.79 -4.98 -2.90
C VAL A 126 -17.30 -4.07 -1.80
N TRP A 127 -17.67 -2.84 -2.17
CA TRP A 127 -18.22 -1.85 -1.26
C TRP A 127 -19.73 -1.75 -1.44
N THR A 128 -20.47 -1.74 -0.32
CA THR A 128 -21.91 -1.52 -0.31
C THR A 128 -22.29 -0.44 0.70
N LYS A 129 -23.34 0.31 0.38
CA LYS A 129 -24.00 1.27 1.26
C LYS A 129 -25.49 0.96 1.26
N ASP A 130 -26.05 0.73 2.45
CA ASP A 130 -27.47 0.40 2.62
C ASP A 130 -27.93 -0.78 1.73
N GLY A 131 -27.06 -1.79 1.62
CA GLY A 131 -27.31 -2.99 0.82
C GLY A 131 -27.07 -2.84 -0.69
N ARG A 132 -26.68 -1.67 -1.18
CA ARG A 132 -26.43 -1.41 -2.61
C ARG A 132 -24.94 -1.22 -2.91
N PRO A 133 -24.41 -1.72 -4.04
CA PRO A 133 -23.03 -1.45 -4.44
C PRO A 133 -22.76 0.05 -4.56
N ILE A 134 -21.63 0.50 -4.03
CA ILE A 134 -21.13 1.88 -4.22
C ILE A 134 -20.37 1.90 -5.54
N GLN A 135 -20.73 2.82 -6.43
CA GLN A 135 -20.10 3.01 -7.74
C GLN A 135 -19.02 4.10 -7.67
#